data_AF-A0A954FMH1-F1
#
_entry.id   AF-A0A954FMH1-F1
#
_cell.length_a   1.000
_cell.length_b   1.000
_cell.length_c   1.000
_cell.angle_alpha   90.00
_cell.angle_beta   90.00
_cell.angle_gamma   90.00
#
_symmetry.space_group_name_H-M   'P 1'
#
loop_
_entity.id
_entity.type
_entity.pdbx_description
1 polymer ?
#
loop_
_entity_poly.entity_id
_entity_poly.type
_entity_poly.pdbx_seq_one_letter_code
_entity_poly.pdbx_strand_id
1 'polypeptide(L)'
;MNELAALWLPILLSGMAVFFASFLAWVVIGHHTPDWNEIPDEGEVVDFIRAQGLRPGQYLFPMARTKEAMNNESKRQRIVSGPWGTLNIWSQQANMARNLLQTFAFYLITSIFIAYLATLAL
;
A
#
# COMPACT_ATOMS: atom_id res chain seq x y z
N MET A 1 6.44 -37.80 -13.50
CA MET A 1 7.03 -36.62 -12.83
C MET A 1 6.02 -35.50 -12.91
N ASN A 2 5.80 -34.75 -11.83
CA ASN A 2 4.80 -33.68 -11.77
C ASN A 2 5.13 -32.58 -12.81
N GLU A 3 4.27 -32.34 -13.79
CA GLU A 3 4.48 -31.37 -14.89
C GLU A 3 4.77 -29.96 -14.37
N LEU A 4 4.13 -29.57 -13.27
CA LEU A 4 4.41 -28.30 -12.60
C LEU A 4 5.83 -28.27 -12.01
N ALA A 5 6.30 -29.39 -11.45
CA ALA A 5 7.65 -29.50 -10.92
C ALA A 5 8.71 -29.42 -12.03
N ALA A 6 8.39 -29.81 -13.27
CA ALA A 6 9.28 -29.63 -14.41
C ALA A 6 9.48 -28.15 -14.77
N LEU A 7 8.55 -27.27 -14.38
CA LEU A 7 8.60 -25.83 -14.64
C LEU A 7 9.30 -25.01 -13.54
N TRP A 8 10.00 -25.66 -12.58
CA TRP A 8 10.63 -24.97 -11.45
C TRP A 8 11.58 -23.84 -11.88
N LEU A 9 12.36 -24.05 -12.95
CA LEU A 9 13.30 -23.05 -13.45
C LEU A 9 12.58 -21.87 -14.12
N PRO A 10 11.65 -22.07 -15.08
CA PRO A 10 10.79 -21.00 -15.58
C PRO A 10 10.06 -20.21 -14.50
N ILE A 11 9.53 -20.89 -13.47
CA ILE A 11 8.85 -20.26 -12.33
C ILE A 11 9.82 -19.32 -11.60
N LEU A 12 11.01 -19.82 -11.23
CA LEU A 12 11.98 -19.04 -10.46
C LEU A 12 12.50 -17.84 -11.27
N LEU A 13 12.83 -18.05 -12.54
CA LEU A 13 13.33 -16.99 -13.42
C LEU A 13 12.26 -15.91 -13.66
N SER A 14 11.00 -16.30 -13.85
CA SER A 14 9.90 -15.35 -14.06
C SER A 14 9.65 -14.52 -12.81
N GLY A 15 9.58 -15.16 -11.63
CA GLY A 15 9.41 -14.46 -10.36
C GLY A 15 10.54 -13.47 -10.09
N MET A 16 11.79 -13.87 -10.36
CA MET A 16 12.97 -13.02 -10.22
C MET A 16 12.95 -11.84 -11.21
N ALA A 17 12.60 -12.09 -12.48
CA ALA A 17 12.53 -11.05 -13.51
C ALA A 17 11.49 -9.98 -13.15
N VAL A 18 10.29 -10.38 -12.71
CA VAL A 18 9.23 -9.44 -12.29
C VAL A 18 9.63 -8.68 -11.03
N PHE A 19 10.30 -9.35 -10.07
CA PHE A 19 10.83 -8.68 -8.88
C PHE A 19 11.81 -7.57 -9.23
N PHE A 20 12.78 -7.83 -10.12
CA PHE A 20 13.71 -6.80 -10.57
C PHE A 20 13.03 -5.70 -11.39
N ALA A 21 12.09 -6.03 -12.27
CA ALA A 21 11.32 -5.04 -13.00
C ALA A 21 10.57 -4.10 -12.04
N SER A 22 9.95 -4.64 -10.99
CA SER A 22 9.30 -3.88 -9.93
C SER A 22 10.28 -2.98 -9.17
N PHE A 23 11.46 -3.51 -8.80
CA PHE A 23 12.52 -2.70 -8.19
C PHE A 23 12.95 -1.53 -9.07
N LEU A 24 13.16 -1.76 -10.37
CA LEU A 24 13.51 -0.70 -11.31
C LEU A 24 12.40 0.35 -11.40
N ALA A 25 11.14 -0.06 -11.47
CA ALA A 25 10.01 0.87 -11.51
C ALA A 25 9.94 1.74 -10.25
N TRP A 26 10.09 1.14 -9.07
CA TRP A 26 9.95 1.86 -7.79
C TRP A 26 11.16 2.70 -7.42
N VAL A 27 12.38 2.14 -7.55
CA VAL A 27 13.59 2.75 -7.00
C VAL A 27 14.34 3.55 -8.06
N VAL A 28 14.48 3.02 -9.28
CA VAL A 28 15.28 3.66 -10.33
C VAL A 28 14.47 4.70 -11.09
N ILE A 29 13.25 4.34 -11.50
CA ILE A 29 12.35 5.24 -12.23
C ILE A 29 11.64 6.18 -11.25
N GLY A 30 11.32 5.72 -10.04
CA GLY A 30 10.63 6.57 -9.05
C GLY A 30 9.24 6.99 -9.49
N HIS A 31 8.51 6.14 -10.21
CA HIS A 31 7.21 6.52 -10.81
C HIS A 31 6.15 6.98 -9.79
N HIS A 32 6.30 6.59 -8.53
CA HIS A 32 5.45 7.03 -7.43
C HIS A 32 5.95 8.27 -6.68
N THR A 33 7.16 8.78 -6.95
CA THR A 33 7.68 10.00 -6.30
C THR A 33 6.71 11.18 -6.39
N PRO A 34 6.04 11.45 -7.53
CA PRO A 34 5.07 12.55 -7.63
C PRO A 34 3.80 12.38 -6.77
N ASP A 35 3.54 11.19 -6.24
CA ASP A 35 2.34 10.92 -5.44
C ASP A 35 2.48 11.42 -3.99
N TRP A 36 3.70 11.80 -3.57
CA TRP A 36 4.01 12.21 -2.21
C TRP A 36 4.41 13.68 -2.19
N ASN A 37 3.70 14.45 -1.36
CA ASN A 37 4.10 15.82 -1.04
C ASN A 37 4.52 15.88 0.42
N GLU A 38 5.59 16.62 0.69
CA GLU A 38 5.96 16.99 2.05
C GLU A 38 4.87 17.89 2.64
N ILE A 39 4.52 17.65 3.90
CA ILE A 39 3.54 18.47 4.60
C ILE A 39 4.26 19.75 5.05
N PRO A 40 3.74 20.95 4.72
CA PRO A 40 4.28 22.19 5.27
C PRO A 40 4.27 22.16 6.80
N ASP A 41 5.34 22.65 7.43
CA ASP A 41 5.52 22.64 8.88
C ASP A 41 5.38 21.22 9.51
N GLU A 42 5.97 20.20 8.85
CA GLU A 42 5.85 18.78 9.20
C GLU A 42 6.02 18.50 10.69
N GLY A 43 6.99 19.14 11.35
CA GLY A 43 7.26 18.96 12.78
C GLY A 43 6.05 19.26 13.66
N GLU A 44 5.38 20.40 13.43
CA GLU A 44 4.20 20.80 14.21
C GLU A 44 3.02 19.86 13.94
N VAL A 45 2.83 19.45 12.68
CA VAL A 45 1.76 18.54 12.29
C VAL A 45 1.97 17.15 12.90
N VAL A 46 3.19 16.62 12.85
CA VAL A 46 3.54 15.31 13.43
C VAL A 46 3.37 15.32 14.95
N ASP A 47 3.81 16.38 15.64
CA ASP A 47 3.65 16.50 17.08
C ASP A 47 2.19 16.63 17.50
N PHE A 48 1.39 17.39 16.75
CA PHE A 48 -0.06 17.47 16.96
C PHE A 48 -0.74 16.10 16.81
N ILE A 49 -0.43 15.35 15.74
CA ILE A 49 -0.99 14.01 15.48
C ILE A 49 -0.57 13.04 16.60
N ARG A 50 0.70 13.09 17.02
CA ARG A 50 1.22 12.26 18.14
C ARG A 50 0.46 12.54 19.43
N ALA A 51 0.20 13.81 19.75
CA ALA A 51 -0.53 14.21 20.96
C ALA A 51 -1.98 13.70 20.99
N GLN A 52 -2.60 13.41 19.83
CA GLN A 52 -3.96 12.85 19.79
C GLN A 52 -4.04 11.39 20.24
N GLY A 53 -2.91 10.68 20.37
CA GLY A 53 -2.90 9.28 20.82
C GLY A 53 -3.69 8.33 19.90
N LEU A 54 -3.70 8.62 18.59
CA LEU A 54 -4.41 7.80 17.60
C LEU A 54 -3.83 6.37 17.56
N ARG A 55 -4.72 5.39 17.41
CA ARG A 55 -4.33 4.00 17.19
C ARG A 55 -4.02 3.78 15.71
N PRO A 56 -3.25 2.74 15.36
CA PRO A 56 -3.05 2.37 13.98
C PRO A 56 -4.38 2.15 13.25
N GLY A 57 -4.54 2.75 12.06
CA GLY A 57 -5.79 2.72 11.31
C GLY A 57 -5.93 3.87 10.31
N GLN A 58 -7.05 3.85 9.59
CA GLN A 58 -7.39 4.86 8.59
C GLN A 58 -8.51 5.78 9.11
N TYR A 59 -8.23 7.07 9.11
CA TYR A 59 -9.12 8.12 9.58
C TYR A 59 -9.53 9.00 8.40
N LEU A 60 -10.83 9.11 8.13
CA LEU A 60 -11.35 10.06 7.16
C LEU A 60 -11.67 11.37 7.89
N PHE A 61 -11.34 12.52 7.29
CA PHE A 61 -11.70 13.82 7.83
C PHE A 61 -12.24 14.77 6.74
N PRO A 62 -13.27 15.57 7.07
CA PRO A 62 -14.13 15.42 8.24
C PRO A 62 -15.03 14.19 8.09
N MET A 63 -15.20 13.40 9.16
CA MET A 63 -16.02 12.19 9.12
C MET A 63 -17.51 12.50 9.34
N ALA A 64 -18.37 12.10 8.40
CA ALA A 64 -19.82 12.00 8.61
C ALA A 64 -20.30 10.57 8.37
N ARG A 65 -20.28 9.75 9.42
CA ARG A 65 -20.63 8.32 9.35
C ARG A 65 -22.13 8.05 9.54
N THR A 66 -22.89 9.02 10.07
CA THR A 66 -24.31 8.85 10.40
C THR A 66 -25.14 10.10 10.08
N LYS A 67 -26.46 9.93 9.92
CA LYS A 67 -27.40 11.04 9.69
C LYS A 67 -27.39 12.01 10.88
N GLU A 68 -27.21 11.52 12.11
CA GLU A 68 -27.12 12.37 13.31
C GLU A 68 -25.86 13.25 13.29
N ALA A 69 -24.73 12.74 12.78
CA ALA A 69 -23.52 13.55 12.61
C ALA A 69 -23.70 14.66 11.58
N MET A 70 -24.58 14.47 10.59
CA MET A 70 -24.96 15.49 9.61
C MET A 70 -25.99 16.49 10.15
N ASN A 71 -26.66 16.21 11.27
CA ASN A 71 -27.56 17.19 11.91
C ASN A 71 -26.80 18.20 12.78
N ASN A 72 -25.50 17.99 13.01
CA ASN A 72 -24.65 18.95 13.69
C ASN A 72 -24.14 20.00 12.69
N GLU A 73 -24.61 21.23 12.84
CA GLU A 73 -24.28 22.36 11.96
C GLU A 73 -22.76 22.60 11.87
N SER A 74 -22.02 22.48 12.98
CA SER A 74 -20.56 22.65 12.96
C SER A 74 -19.84 21.57 12.14
N LYS A 75 -20.36 20.33 12.13
CA LYS A 75 -19.81 19.24 11.31
C LYS A 75 -20.18 19.41 9.84
N ARG A 76 -21.41 19.84 9.54
CA ARG A 76 -21.82 20.21 8.18
C ARG A 76 -20.92 21.31 7.62
N GLN A 77 -20.68 22.36 8.39
CA GLN A 77 -19.81 23.46 7.97
C GLN A 77 -18.39 22.98 7.66
N ARG A 78 -17.79 22.15 8.53
CA ARG A 78 -16.47 21.55 8.27
C ARG A 78 -16.47 20.67 7.01
N ILE A 79 -17.53 19.90 6.79
CA ILE A 79 -17.65 19.08 5.58
C ILE A 79 -17.76 19.96 4.34
N VAL A 80 -18.47 21.09 4.40
CA VAL A 80 -18.58 22.01 3.24
C VAL A 80 -17.27 22.79 3.02
N SER A 81 -16.63 23.26 4.09
CA SER A 81 -15.42 24.07 4.01
C SER A 81 -14.15 23.26 3.73
N GLY A 82 -14.18 21.94 3.95
CA GLY A 82 -12.98 21.10 3.94
C GLY A 82 -12.00 21.46 5.06
N PRO A 83 -10.74 20.99 4.96
CA PRO A 83 -10.20 20.12 3.92
C PRO A 83 -10.72 18.67 4.03
N TRP A 84 -10.76 17.95 2.91
CA TRP A 84 -11.10 16.52 2.87
C TRP A 84 -9.86 15.67 2.68
N GLY A 85 -9.74 14.60 3.46
CA GLY A 85 -8.62 13.69 3.31
C GLY A 85 -8.73 12.46 4.17
N THR A 86 -7.71 11.61 4.04
CA THR A 86 -7.51 10.47 4.92
C THR A 86 -6.16 10.57 5.59
N LEU A 87 -6.11 10.24 6.88
CA LEU A 87 -4.90 10.07 7.66
C LEU A 87 -4.74 8.58 7.94
N ASN A 88 -3.63 8.00 7.50
CA ASN A 88 -3.29 6.60 7.74
C ASN A 88 -2.17 6.53 8.78
N ILE A 89 -2.48 5.98 9.95
CA ILE A 89 -1.50 5.77 11.03
C ILE A 89 -1.02 4.33 10.97
N TRP A 90 0.26 4.14 10.68
CA TRP A 90 0.86 2.82 10.62
C TRP A 90 1.19 2.31 12.02
N SER A 91 1.13 0.99 12.21
CA SER A 91 1.44 0.36 13.51
C SER A 91 2.92 0.37 13.87
N GLN A 92 3.78 0.56 12.88
CA GLN A 92 5.22 0.51 13.00
C GLN A 92 5.86 1.21 11.79
N GLN A 93 7.13 1.56 11.92
CA GLN A 93 7.95 2.00 10.80
C GLN A 93 7.97 0.92 9.70
N ALA A 94 8.01 1.35 8.44
CA ALA A 94 8.22 0.43 7.32
C ALA A 94 9.50 -0.38 7.52
N ASN A 95 9.40 -1.70 7.35
CA ASN A 95 10.54 -2.60 7.34
C ASN A 95 10.83 -3.00 5.91
N MET A 96 11.88 -2.42 5.33
CA MET A 96 12.23 -2.64 3.93
C MET A 96 12.53 -4.10 3.63
N ALA A 97 13.28 -4.79 4.48
CA ALA A 97 13.65 -6.20 4.27
C ALA A 97 12.42 -7.11 4.24
N ARG A 98 11.48 -6.91 5.18
CA ARG A 98 10.22 -7.65 5.23
C ARG A 98 9.39 -7.39 3.97
N ASN A 99 9.26 -6.14 3.55
CA ASN A 99 8.48 -5.78 2.39
C ASN A 99 9.07 -6.38 1.10
N LEU A 100 10.40 -6.32 0.92
CA LEU A 100 11.06 -6.94 -0.24
C LEU A 100 10.86 -8.45 -0.29
N LEU A 101 10.97 -9.15 0.85
CA LEU A 101 10.71 -10.59 0.92
C LEU A 101 9.25 -10.92 0.59
N GLN A 102 8.29 -10.14 1.11
CA GLN A 102 6.87 -10.32 0.81
C GLN A 102 6.56 -10.08 -0.68
N THR A 103 7.14 -9.04 -1.28
CA THR A 103 6.99 -8.74 -2.70
C THR A 103 7.58 -9.85 -3.57
N PHE A 104 8.79 -10.34 -3.26
CA PHE A 104 9.38 -11.46 -3.97
C PHE A 104 8.53 -12.74 -3.84
N ALA A 105 8.07 -13.06 -2.63
CA ALA A 105 7.21 -14.21 -2.39
C ALA A 105 5.90 -14.10 -3.17
N PHE A 106 5.28 -12.91 -3.23
CA PHE A 106 4.09 -12.67 -4.02
C PHE A 106 4.33 -12.97 -5.50
N TYR A 107 5.39 -12.43 -6.11
CA TYR A 107 5.71 -12.69 -7.52
C TYR A 107 6.05 -14.15 -7.80
N LEU A 108 6.74 -14.82 -6.88
CA LEU A 108 7.03 -16.25 -7.00
C LEU A 108 5.75 -17.09 -6.97
N ILE A 109 4.85 -16.80 -6.02
CA ILE A 109 3.54 -17.48 -5.92
C ILE A 109 2.72 -17.22 -7.19
N THR A 110 2.64 -15.98 -7.67
CA THR A 110 1.98 -15.66 -8.94
C THR A 110 2.58 -16.45 -10.11
N SER A 111 3.91 -16.58 -10.17
CA SER A 111 4.59 -17.35 -11.22
C SER A 111 4.25 -18.83 -11.16
N ILE A 112 4.08 -19.40 -9.96
CA ILE A 112 3.58 -20.78 -9.76
C ILE A 112 2.16 -20.93 -10.32
N PHE A 113 1.25 -19.98 -10.03
CA PHE A 113 -0.12 -20.02 -10.57
C PHE A 113 -0.13 -19.92 -12.10
N ILE A 114 0.69 -19.06 -12.69
CA ILE A 114 0.83 -18.94 -14.15
C ILE A 114 1.34 -20.25 -14.74
N ALA A 115 2.37 -20.86 -14.14
CA ALA A 115 2.90 -22.15 -14.60
C ALA A 115 1.86 -23.27 -14.48
N TYR A 116 1.08 -23.29 -13.40
CA TYR A 116 -0.02 -24.25 -13.22
C TYR A 116 -1.09 -24.07 -14.31
N LEU A 117 -1.46 -22.84 -14.64
CA LEU A 117 -2.39 -22.61 -15.75
C LEU A 117 -1.79 -23.05 -17.09
N ALA A 118 -0.48 -22.85 -17.30
CA ALA A 118 0.20 -23.31 -18.50
C ALA A 118 0.18 -24.85 -18.64
N THR A 119 0.29 -25.61 -17.53
CA THR A 119 0.16 -27.08 -17.58
C THR A 119 -1.25 -27.56 -17.92
N LEU A 120 -2.27 -26.71 -17.76
CA LEU A 120 -3.66 -27.06 -18.15
C LEU A 120 -3.98 -26.68 -19.60
N ALA A 121 -3.18 -25.81 -20.21
CA ALA A 121 -3.41 -25.26 -21.53
C ALA A 121 -2.58 -25.92 -22.64
N LEU A 122 -1.54 -26.68 -22.26
CA LEU A 122 -0.64 -27.43 -23.14
C LEU A 122 -1.00 -28.92 -23.11
#